data_AF-A0AAW1I8P1-F1
#
_entry.id   AF-A0AAW1I8P1-F1
#
_cell.length_a   1.000
_cell.length_b   1.000
_cell.length_c   1.000
_cell.angle_alpha   90.00
_cell.angle_beta   90.00
_cell.angle_gamma   90.00
#
_symmetry.space_group_name_H-M   'P 1'
#
loop_
_entity.id
_entity.type
_entity.pdbx_description
1 polymer ?
#
loop_
_entity_poly.entity_id
_entity_poly.type
_entity_poly.pdbx_seq_one_letter_code
_entity_poly.pdbx_strand_id
1 'polypeptide(L)'
;MARGKILNEYEKGQINALNNEGFSNRGIARKINRSEHVVRNFLKNKENYGKKKRSGRPHALSSRDKRRILRVASNSSLTAREIGSAAGVNTNVRNIQRLLKKSPVIKRRKW
;
A
#
# COMPACT_ATOMS: atom_id res chain seq x y z
N MET A 1 -6.58 -3.99 -13.64
CA MET A 1 -6.08 -4.57 -12.37
C MET A 1 -5.55 -5.98 -12.65
N ALA A 2 -4.56 -6.47 -11.89
CA ALA A 2 -4.21 -7.88 -11.94
C ALA A 2 -5.44 -8.69 -11.50
N ARG A 3 -5.89 -9.63 -12.33
CA ARG A 3 -7.14 -10.38 -12.11
C ARG A 3 -6.92 -11.66 -11.30
N GLY A 4 -5.73 -12.27 -11.38
CA GLY A 4 -5.39 -13.54 -10.74
C GLY A 4 -4.64 -13.39 -9.42
N LYS A 5 -4.72 -14.43 -8.58
CA LYS A 5 -3.87 -14.60 -7.40
C LYS A 5 -2.40 -14.71 -7.82
N ILE A 6 -1.51 -14.15 -7.00
CA ILE A 6 -0.05 -14.30 -7.13
C ILE A 6 0.30 -15.80 -7.06
N LEU A 7 1.38 -16.22 -7.72
CA LEU A 7 1.86 -17.61 -7.68
C LEU A 7 2.26 -17.97 -6.24
N ASN A 8 1.78 -19.11 -5.78
CA ASN A 8 2.23 -19.72 -4.54
C ASN A 8 3.66 -20.26 -4.69
N GLU A 9 4.37 -20.48 -3.59
CA GLU A 9 5.73 -21.01 -3.59
C GLU A 9 5.80 -22.40 -4.26
N TYR A 10 4.78 -23.23 -4.04
CA TYR A 10 4.64 -24.51 -4.71
C TYR A 10 4.52 -24.37 -6.24
N GLU A 11 3.66 -23.46 -6.72
CA GLU A 11 3.49 -23.22 -8.16
C GLU A 11 4.78 -22.67 -8.79
N LYS A 12 5.52 -21.82 -8.07
CA LYS A 12 6.84 -21.34 -8.52
C LYS A 12 7.84 -22.50 -8.65
N GLY A 13 7.85 -23.43 -7.70
CA GLY A 13 8.65 -24.65 -7.74
C GLY A 13 8.33 -25.50 -8.96
N GLN A 14 7.03 -25.75 -9.21
CA GLN A 14 6.57 -26.49 -10.40
C GLN A 14 6.99 -25.81 -11.71
N ILE A 15 6.84 -24.48 -11.81
CA ILE A 15 7.26 -23.74 -12.99
C ILE A 15 8.77 -23.86 -13.21
N ASN A 16 9.58 -23.79 -12.15
CA ASN A 16 11.04 -23.95 -12.26
C ASN A 16 11.42 -25.37 -12.72
N ALA A 17 10.82 -26.41 -12.15
CA ALA A 17 11.08 -27.79 -12.54
C ALA A 17 10.71 -28.03 -14.02
N LEU A 18 9.50 -27.66 -14.43
CA LEU A 18 9.04 -27.85 -15.81
C LEU A 18 9.83 -27.01 -16.82
N ASN A 19 10.29 -25.83 -16.43
CA ASN A 19 11.17 -25.01 -17.27
C ASN A 19 12.55 -25.66 -17.46
N ASN A 20 13.10 -26.30 -16.42
CA ASN A 20 14.36 -27.01 -16.52
C ASN A 20 14.24 -28.29 -17.36
N GLU A 21 13.08 -28.94 -17.35
CA GLU A 21 12.73 -30.06 -18.24
C GLU A 21 12.51 -29.65 -19.71
N GLY A 22 12.57 -28.35 -20.03
CA GLY A 22 12.44 -27.85 -21.40
C GLY A 22 11.00 -27.66 -21.90
N PHE A 23 10.00 -27.68 -21.01
CA PHE A 23 8.61 -27.38 -21.42
C PHE A 23 8.47 -25.93 -21.88
N SER A 24 7.70 -25.72 -22.96
CA SER A 24 7.33 -24.37 -23.38
C SER A 24 6.45 -23.67 -22.32
N ASN A 25 6.51 -22.34 -22.25
CA ASN A 25 5.69 -21.54 -21.32
C ASN A 25 4.18 -21.90 -21.38
N ARG A 26 3.66 -22.15 -22.60
CA ARG A 26 2.27 -22.59 -22.80
C ARG A 26 2.01 -24.01 -22.28
N GLY A 27 2.99 -24.91 -22.39
CA GLY A 27 2.92 -26.26 -21.82
C GLY A 27 2.88 -26.23 -20.31
N ILE A 28 3.78 -25.45 -19.70
CA ILE A 28 3.83 -25.22 -18.25
C ILE A 28 2.49 -24.66 -17.76
N ALA A 29 2.01 -23.59 -18.39
CA ALA A 29 0.76 -22.93 -18.06
C ALA A 29 -0.45 -23.87 -18.06
N ARG A 30 -0.55 -24.75 -19.07
CA ARG A 30 -1.60 -25.78 -19.15
C ARG A 30 -1.50 -26.80 -18.01
N LYS A 31 -0.30 -27.28 -17.69
CA LYS A 31 -0.08 -28.25 -16.59
C LYS A 31 -0.48 -27.70 -15.22
N ILE A 32 -0.12 -26.44 -14.94
CA ILE A 32 -0.39 -25.80 -13.65
C ILE A 32 -1.74 -25.05 -13.59
N ASN A 33 -2.53 -25.11 -14.68
CA ASN A 33 -3.78 -24.38 -14.86
C ASN A 33 -3.68 -22.87 -14.56
N ARG A 34 -2.64 -22.22 -15.10
CA ARG A 34 -2.43 -20.76 -15.01
C ARG A 34 -2.31 -20.16 -16.41
N SER A 35 -2.41 -18.83 -16.48
CA SER A 35 -2.18 -18.12 -17.75
C SER A 35 -0.70 -18.17 -18.14
N GLU A 36 -0.41 -18.37 -19.43
CA GLU A 36 0.94 -18.29 -19.99
C GLU A 36 1.65 -16.99 -19.60
N HIS A 37 0.93 -15.86 -19.58
CA HIS A 37 1.49 -14.57 -19.25
C HIS A 37 2.10 -14.51 -17.83
N VAL A 38 1.49 -15.20 -16.87
CA VAL A 38 1.99 -15.29 -15.49
C VAL A 38 3.27 -16.13 -15.43
N VAL A 39 3.31 -17.26 -16.14
CA VAL A 39 4.50 -18.12 -16.24
C VAL A 39 5.65 -17.34 -16.87
N ARG A 40 5.40 -16.67 -18.00
CA ARG A 40 6.38 -15.84 -18.70
C ARG A 40 6.92 -14.72 -17.81
N ASN A 41 6.05 -14.00 -17.11
CA ASN A 41 6.46 -12.90 -16.23
C ASN A 41 7.25 -13.40 -15.02
N PHE A 42 6.90 -14.56 -14.46
CA PHE A 42 7.67 -15.20 -13.40
C PHE A 42 9.06 -15.60 -13.87
N LEU A 43 9.16 -16.32 -15.00
CA LEU A 43 10.45 -16.76 -15.54
C LEU A 43 11.36 -15.59 -15.92
N LYS A 44 10.80 -14.47 -16.42
CA LYS A 44 11.55 -13.25 -16.74
C LYS A 44 12.15 -12.57 -15.50
N ASN A 45 11.51 -12.69 -14.34
CA ASN A 45 11.95 -12.01 -13.12
C ASN A 45 11.65 -12.86 -11.87
N LYS A 46 12.33 -14.01 -11.76
CA LYS A 46 12.09 -15.01 -10.71
C LYS A 46 12.27 -14.41 -9.32
N GLU A 47 13.36 -13.66 -9.14
CA GLU A 47 13.74 -13.13 -7.82
C GLU A 47 12.79 -12.05 -7.32
N ASN A 48 12.27 -11.18 -8.19
CA ASN A 48 11.42 -10.06 -7.76
C ASN A 48 9.93 -10.29 -7.97
N TYR A 49 9.53 -11.47 -8.44
CA TYR A 49 8.11 -11.78 -8.66
C TYR A 49 7.30 -11.65 -7.36
N GLY A 50 6.24 -10.84 -7.40
CA GLY A 50 5.35 -10.63 -6.26
C GLY A 50 5.95 -9.83 -5.08
N LYS A 51 7.23 -9.45 -5.12
CA LYS A 51 7.87 -8.67 -4.04
C LYS A 51 7.46 -7.19 -4.03
N LYS A 52 7.13 -6.63 -5.21
CA LYS A 52 6.78 -5.21 -5.34
C LYS A 52 5.44 -4.91 -4.67
N LYS A 53 5.48 -4.23 -3.52
CA LYS A 53 4.29 -3.71 -2.84
C LYS A 53 3.68 -2.55 -3.64
N ARG A 54 2.35 -2.49 -3.68
CA ARG A 54 1.63 -1.35 -4.24
C ARG A 54 1.67 -0.21 -3.22
N SER A 55 1.95 1.01 -3.69
CA SER A 55 1.98 2.22 -2.86
C SER A 55 0.65 2.55 -2.17
N GLY A 56 -0.47 1.99 -2.67
CA GLY A 56 -1.81 2.26 -2.15
C GLY A 56 -2.34 3.63 -2.57
N ARG A 57 -3.48 4.01 -1.99
CA ARG A 57 -4.10 5.32 -2.24
C ARG A 57 -3.30 6.42 -1.51
N PRO A 58 -3.01 7.56 -2.16
CA PRO A 58 -2.38 8.68 -1.46
C PRO A 58 -3.24 9.17 -0.30
N HIS A 59 -2.58 9.67 0.76
CA HIS A 59 -3.28 10.26 1.89
C HIS A 59 -3.93 11.59 1.50
N ALA A 60 -5.10 11.87 2.08
CA ALA A 60 -5.81 13.14 1.89
C ALA A 60 -5.05 14.36 2.42
N LEU A 61 -4.18 14.18 3.43
CA LEU A 61 -3.35 15.22 4.00
C LEU A 61 -1.92 15.09 3.47
N SER A 62 -1.42 16.16 2.85
CA SER A 62 0.00 16.25 2.48
C SER A 62 0.89 16.34 3.73
N SER A 63 2.20 16.10 3.56
CA SER A 63 3.17 16.29 4.65
C SER A 63 3.17 17.73 5.19
N ARG A 64 2.92 18.72 4.32
CA ARG A 64 2.83 20.14 4.70
C ARG A 64 1.59 20.42 5.54
N ASP A 65 0.45 19.85 5.16
CA ASP A 65 -0.81 20.02 5.90
C ASP A 65 -0.72 19.39 7.29
N LYS A 66 -0.13 18.19 7.38
CA LYS A 66 0.11 17.53 8.67
C LYS A 66 0.95 18.43 9.59
N ARG A 67 2.02 19.03 9.06
CA ARG A 67 2.89 19.93 9.84
C ARG A 67 2.17 21.19 10.30
N ARG A 68 1.34 21.80 9.44
CA ARG A 68 0.53 22.98 9.81
C ARG A 68 -0.46 22.64 10.93
N ILE A 69 -1.20 21.55 10.78
CA ILE A 69 -2.16 21.07 11.79
C ILE A 69 -1.46 20.83 13.13
N LEU A 70 -0.32 20.13 13.13
CA LEU A 70 0.44 19.86 14.35
C LEU A 70 0.95 21.14 15.01
N ARG A 71 1.46 22.10 14.23
CA ARG A 71 1.91 23.40 14.75
C ARG A 71 0.79 24.18 15.43
N VAL A 72 -0.36 24.29 14.78
CA VAL A 72 -1.54 24.97 15.34
C VAL A 72 -2.00 24.26 16.62
N ALA A 73 -2.03 22.94 16.61
CA ALA A 73 -2.47 22.15 17.77
C ALA A 73 -1.50 22.19 18.95
N SER A 74 -0.21 22.43 18.71
CA SER A 74 0.81 22.63 19.75
C SER A 74 0.70 24.00 20.42
N ASN A 75 0.34 25.04 19.66
CA ASN A 75 0.32 26.41 20.13
C ASN A 75 -1.05 26.85 20.68
N SER A 76 -2.07 25.99 20.64
CA SER A 76 -3.45 26.36 20.99
C SER A 76 -4.25 25.22 21.60
N SER A 77 -5.28 25.53 22.40
CA SER A 77 -6.24 24.57 22.97
C SER A 77 -7.53 24.42 22.14
N LEU A 78 -7.48 24.77 20.85
CA LEU A 78 -8.63 24.75 19.94
C LEU A 78 -9.22 23.35 19.69
N THR A 79 -10.47 23.32 19.21
CA THR A 79 -11.13 22.10 18.74
C THR A 79 -10.55 21.59 17.43
N ALA A 80 -10.75 20.31 17.10
CA ALA A 80 -10.20 19.73 15.87
C ALA A 80 -10.72 20.42 14.59
N ARG A 81 -11.95 20.94 14.61
CA ARG A 81 -12.51 21.70 13.47
C ARG A 81 -11.82 23.05 13.32
N GLU A 82 -11.66 23.78 14.42
CA GLU A 82 -10.97 25.07 14.45
C GLU A 82 -9.50 24.94 14.06
N ILE A 83 -8.82 23.88 14.52
CA ILE A 83 -7.43 23.58 14.12
C ILE A 83 -7.34 23.40 12.59
N GLY A 84 -8.29 22.69 11.98
CA GLY A 84 -8.34 22.53 10.53
C GLY A 84 -8.51 23.86 9.79
N SER A 85 -9.42 24.71 10.29
CA SER A 85 -9.68 26.04 9.76
C SER A 85 -8.45 26.95 9.89
N ALA A 86 -7.85 27.03 11.08
CA ALA A 86 -6.67 27.83 11.36
C ALA A 86 -5.43 27.33 10.60
N ALA A 87 -5.32 26.01 10.36
CA ALA A 87 -4.26 25.46 9.52
C ALA A 87 -4.47 25.72 8.01
N GLY A 88 -5.65 26.21 7.61
CA GLY A 88 -6.02 26.40 6.21
C GLY A 88 -6.12 25.09 5.44
N VAL A 89 -6.68 24.05 6.06
CA VAL A 89 -6.77 22.70 5.50
C VAL A 89 -8.23 22.28 5.41
N ASN A 90 -8.75 22.13 4.20
CA ASN A 90 -10.11 21.65 3.97
C ASN A 90 -10.16 20.11 4.02
N THR A 91 -10.27 19.54 5.21
CA THR A 91 -10.41 18.09 5.40
C THR A 91 -11.42 17.73 6.49
N ASN A 92 -11.89 16.48 6.48
CA ASN A 92 -12.78 15.95 7.50
C ASN A 92 -12.12 16.01 8.89
N VAL A 93 -12.88 16.49 9.89
CA VAL A 93 -12.48 16.58 11.31
C VAL A 93 -11.87 15.28 11.82
N ARG A 94 -12.38 14.12 11.39
CA ARG A 94 -11.87 12.80 11.78
C ARG A 94 -10.43 12.56 11.32
N ASN A 95 -10.01 13.12 10.18
CA ASN A 95 -8.63 13.03 9.72
C ASN A 95 -7.69 13.85 10.60
N ILE A 96 -8.14 15.01 11.06
CA ILE A 96 -7.41 15.87 12.01
C ILE A 96 -7.28 15.16 13.36
N GLN A 97 -8.37 14.63 13.91
CA GLN A 97 -8.35 13.86 15.15
C GLN A 97 -7.44 12.63 15.08
N ARG A 98 -7.48 11.87 13.98
CA ARG A 98 -6.57 10.72 13.75
C ARG A 98 -5.11 11.16 13.72
N LEU A 99 -4.81 12.29 13.08
CA LEU A 99 -3.45 12.83 13.03
C LEU A 99 -2.97 13.23 14.42
N LEU A 100 -3.80 13.95 15.19
CA LEU A 100 -3.48 14.39 16.55
C LEU A 100 -3.27 13.20 17.50
N LYS A 101 -4.14 12.18 17.44
CA LYS A 101 -4.01 10.96 18.24
C LYS A 101 -2.74 10.16 17.93
N LYS A 102 -2.22 10.25 16.69
CA LYS A 102 -0.98 9.60 16.29
C LYS A 102 0.27 10.36 16.76
N SER A 103 0.14 11.63 17.15
CA SER A 103 1.26 12.43 17.65
C SER A 103 1.67 11.94 19.05
N PRO A 104 2.96 11.65 19.30
CA PRO A 104 3.41 11.23 20.63
C PRO A 104 3.43 12.40 21.64
N VAL A 105 3.50 13.64 21.15
CA VAL A 105 3.69 14.84 21.99
C VAL A 105 2.35 15.49 22.37
N ILE A 106 1.39 15.50 21.44
CA ILE A 106 0.12 16.23 21.65
C ILE A 106 -0.89 15.29 22.30
N LYS A 107 -1.10 15.43 23.61
CA LYS A 107 -2.15 14.72 24.34
C LYS A 107 -3.38 15.61 24.49
N ARG A 108 -4.53 15.10 24.04
CA ARG A 108 -5.84 15.76 24.21
C ARG A 108 -6.76 14.85 25.02
N ARG A 109 -7.63 15.44 25.84
CA ARG A 109 -8.75 14.71 26.45
C ARG A 109 -9.62 14.14 25.32
N LYS A 110 -10.26 12.99 25.58
CA LYS A 110 -11.11 12.30 24.60
C LYS A 110 -12.10 13.31 23.98
N TRP A 111 -12.08 13.39 22.65
CA TRP A 111 -13.03 14.15 21.85
C TRP A 111 -14.42 13.53 21.94
#